data_AF-A0A7Y3I6W5-F1
#
_entry.id   AF-A0A7Y3I6W5-F1
#
_cell.length_a   1.000
_cell.length_b   1.000
_cell.length_c   1.000
_cell.angle_alpha   90.00
_cell.angle_beta   90.00
_cell.angle_gamma   90.00
#
_symmetry.space_group_name_H-M   'P 1'
#
loop_
_entity.id
_entity.type
_entity.pdbx_description
1 polymer ?
#
loop_
_entity_poly.entity_id
_entity_poly.type
_entity_poly.pdbx_seq_one_letter_code
_entity_poly.pdbx_strand_id
1 'polypeptide(L)'
;MIHLRAWGFVALMLGVSATSLACLQEQPQVAGLQGGEEGVEHLLSAQRHVLRSSVLDEDRVIRVVTPDAAGEGRATYPTIYVLDGEANLGAVAVAARHLSAYLRVPESLVVAVHNTAREPDLNPPGLTRALPGGEDARGDRFLRFLAGELIPFVEGAYP
;
A
#
# COMPACT_ATOMS: atom_id res chain seq x y z
N MET A 1 -22.92 -66.67 -63.65
CA MET A 1 -24.10 -65.80 -63.51
C MET A 1 -23.84 -64.78 -62.42
N ILE A 2 -24.14 -63.53 -62.73
CA ILE A 2 -23.74 -62.28 -62.08
C ILE A 2 -24.37 -62.13 -60.68
N HIS A 3 -23.66 -61.56 -59.69
CA HIS A 3 -24.14 -60.39 -58.94
C HIS A 3 -23.06 -59.70 -58.08
N LEU A 4 -22.80 -58.46 -58.50
CA LEU A 4 -22.30 -57.28 -57.78
C LEU A 4 -22.53 -57.26 -56.26
N ARG A 5 -21.54 -56.75 -55.50
CA ARG A 5 -21.81 -55.87 -54.36
C ARG A 5 -20.62 -54.99 -53.95
N ALA A 6 -20.81 -53.70 -54.25
CA ALA A 6 -20.28 -52.46 -53.67
C ALA A 6 -19.09 -52.54 -52.69
N TRP A 7 -17.98 -51.92 -53.10
CA TRP A 7 -16.93 -51.45 -52.22
C TRP A 7 -17.37 -50.12 -51.57
N GLY A 8 -17.38 -50.10 -50.24
CA GLY A 8 -17.67 -48.91 -49.44
C GLY A 8 -16.46 -47.99 -49.37
N PHE A 9 -16.70 -46.72 -49.69
CA PHE A 9 -15.85 -45.58 -49.43
C PHE A 9 -15.45 -45.51 -47.94
N VAL A 10 -14.15 -45.40 -47.66
CA VAL A 10 -13.65 -44.74 -46.45
C VAL A 10 -12.52 -43.80 -46.87
N ALA A 11 -12.88 -42.53 -47.03
CA ALA A 11 -11.95 -41.41 -47.04
C ALA A 11 -12.35 -40.52 -45.86
N LEU A 12 -11.52 -40.46 -44.82
CA LEU A 12 -11.64 -39.43 -43.79
C LEU A 12 -10.25 -39.04 -43.26
N MET A 13 -9.76 -37.96 -43.86
CA MET A 13 -9.09 -36.81 -43.21
C MET A 13 -8.00 -37.12 -42.16
N LEU A 14 -6.77 -37.27 -42.64
CA LEU A 14 -5.58 -36.95 -41.83
C LEU A 14 -5.45 -35.43 -41.74
N GLY A 15 -5.85 -34.89 -40.60
CA GLY A 15 -5.67 -33.49 -40.25
C GLY A 15 -5.63 -33.33 -38.75
N VAL A 16 -4.47 -33.52 -38.13
CA VAL A 16 -4.17 -32.95 -36.81
C VAL A 16 -2.89 -32.15 -36.94
N SER A 17 -3.13 -30.84 -36.95
CA SER A 17 -2.18 -29.75 -37.06
C SER A 17 -1.12 -29.83 -35.96
N ALA A 18 0.14 -29.75 -36.38
CA ALA A 18 1.27 -29.48 -35.52
C ALA A 18 1.19 -28.03 -35.03
N THR A 19 0.50 -27.79 -33.91
CA THR A 19 0.54 -26.53 -33.17
C THR A 19 0.58 -26.82 -31.67
N SER A 20 1.61 -27.53 -31.24
CA SER A 20 1.92 -27.73 -29.83
C SER A 20 3.36 -27.30 -29.54
N LEU A 21 3.64 -26.02 -29.74
CA LEU A 21 4.90 -25.39 -29.31
C LEU A 21 4.83 -23.86 -29.16
N ALA A 22 3.63 -23.29 -29.02
CA ALA A 22 3.44 -21.84 -28.84
C ALA A 22 2.46 -21.47 -27.71
N CYS A 23 2.15 -22.39 -26.79
CA CYS A 23 1.21 -22.13 -25.69
C CYS A 23 1.78 -22.41 -24.29
N LEU A 24 3.06 -22.77 -24.17
CA LEU A 24 3.76 -22.85 -22.89
C LEU A 24 4.89 -21.82 -22.85
N GLN A 25 4.74 -20.87 -21.93
CA GLN A 25 5.72 -19.85 -21.53
C GLN A 25 5.75 -18.53 -22.31
N GLU A 26 4.60 -17.87 -22.44
CA GLU A 26 4.53 -16.47 -22.02
C GLU A 26 3.60 -16.41 -20.82
N GLN A 27 4.15 -16.63 -19.62
CA GLN A 27 3.50 -16.02 -18.46
C GLN A 27 3.63 -14.51 -18.68
N PRO A 28 2.52 -13.74 -18.69
CA PRO A 28 2.67 -12.30 -18.66
C PRO A 28 3.51 -12.02 -17.42
N GLN A 29 4.71 -11.44 -17.62
CA GLN A 29 5.44 -10.89 -16.50
C GLN A 29 4.49 -9.89 -15.87
N VAL A 30 4.08 -10.17 -14.63
CA VAL A 30 3.31 -9.22 -13.83
C VAL A 30 4.28 -8.08 -13.55
N ALA A 31 4.38 -7.18 -14.53
CA ALA A 31 5.11 -5.94 -14.43
C ALA A 31 4.60 -5.22 -13.20
N GLY A 32 5.54 -4.73 -12.38
CA GLY A 32 5.36 -4.33 -11.00
C GLY A 32 4.01 -3.72 -10.65
N LEU A 33 3.43 -4.21 -9.56
CA LEU A 33 2.27 -3.63 -8.87
C LEU A 33 2.59 -2.25 -8.23
N GLN A 34 3.51 -1.47 -8.79
CA GLN A 34 3.88 -0.16 -8.27
C GLN A 34 2.82 0.92 -8.57
N GLY A 35 1.89 0.67 -9.48
CA GLY A 35 0.78 1.60 -9.80
C GLY A 35 -0.47 1.43 -8.93
N GLY A 36 -0.58 0.35 -8.15
CA GLY A 36 -1.76 0.10 -7.32
C GLY A 36 -1.87 1.07 -6.14
N GLU A 37 -0.76 1.38 -5.50
CA GLU A 37 -0.75 2.16 -4.26
C GLU A 37 -0.95 3.66 -4.51
N GLU A 38 -0.30 4.24 -5.52
CA GLU A 38 -0.56 5.64 -5.90
C GLU A 38 -2.01 5.85 -6.38
N GLY A 39 -2.58 4.86 -7.08
CA GLY A 39 -3.99 4.89 -7.49
C GLY A 39 -4.96 4.88 -6.32
N VAL A 40 -4.68 4.06 -5.29
CA VAL A 40 -5.49 4.03 -4.06
C VAL A 40 -5.34 5.32 -3.26
N GLU A 41 -4.13 5.88 -3.14
CA GLU A 41 -3.91 7.16 -2.48
C GLU A 41 -4.69 8.30 -3.14
N HIS A 42 -4.72 8.33 -4.48
CA HIS A 42 -5.50 9.31 -5.23
C HIS A 42 -7.01 9.15 -4.97
N LEU A 43 -7.52 7.91 -4.90
CA LEU A 43 -8.92 7.64 -4.56
C LEU A 43 -9.26 8.07 -3.12
N LEU A 44 -8.30 8.01 -2.21
CA LEU A 44 -8.43 8.46 -0.83
C LEU A 44 -8.22 9.97 -0.66
N SER A 45 -7.90 10.70 -1.74
CA SER A 45 -7.55 12.13 -1.70
C SER A 45 -6.43 12.43 -0.69
N ALA A 46 -5.44 11.54 -0.58
CA ALA A 46 -4.35 11.69 0.37
C ALA A 46 -3.47 12.90 0.03
N GLN A 47 -3.33 13.83 0.97
CA GLN A 47 -2.47 15.01 0.85
C GLN A 47 -1.03 14.65 1.18
N ARG A 48 -0.08 15.01 0.30
CA ARG A 48 1.35 14.78 0.47
C ARG A 48 2.04 16.00 1.06
N HIS A 49 2.79 15.79 2.14
CA HIS A 49 3.67 16.77 2.76
C HIS A 49 5.10 16.24 2.83
N VAL A 50 6.06 17.15 2.81
CA VAL A 50 7.46 16.88 3.12
C VAL A 50 7.84 17.73 4.32
N LEU A 51 8.15 17.07 5.43
CA LEU A 51 8.53 17.71 6.69
C LEU A 51 10.03 17.56 6.89
N ARG A 52 10.77 18.67 6.93
CA ARG A 52 12.18 18.67 7.32
C ARG A 52 12.26 18.45 8.82
N SER A 53 12.83 17.33 9.25
CA SER A 53 13.02 17.02 10.67
C SER A 53 14.34 17.55 11.19
N SER A 54 14.30 18.36 12.24
CA SER A 54 15.51 18.79 12.96
C SER A 54 15.99 17.68 13.90
N VAL A 55 15.04 16.93 14.49
CA VAL A 55 15.34 15.79 15.35
C VAL A 55 16.07 14.72 14.57
N LEU A 56 15.62 14.31 13.37
CA LEU A 56 16.21 13.24 12.56
C LEU A 56 17.31 13.71 11.59
N ASP A 57 17.36 15.02 11.30
CA ASP A 57 18.25 15.64 10.30
C ASP A 57 18.00 15.17 8.85
N GLU A 58 16.74 14.89 8.53
CA GLU A 58 16.32 14.40 7.22
C GLU A 58 14.92 14.89 6.85
N ASP A 59 14.52 14.68 5.60
CA ASP A 59 13.18 14.98 5.13
C ASP A 59 12.27 13.76 5.28
N ARG A 60 11.06 13.98 5.80
CA ARG A 60 10.04 12.94 5.97
C ARG A 60 8.83 13.19 5.11
N VAL A 61 8.43 12.17 4.36
CA VAL A 61 7.19 12.20 3.59
C VAL A 61 6.05 11.81 4.51
N ILE A 62 5.07 12.71 4.61
CA ILE A 62 3.84 12.51 5.38
C ILE A 62 2.67 12.49 4.41
N ARG A 63 1.74 11.56 4.60
CA ARG A 63 0.48 11.49 3.86
C ARG A 63 -0.68 11.66 4.82
N VAL A 64 -1.66 12.48 4.46
CA VAL A 64 -2.81 12.77 5.31
C VAL A 64 -4.10 12.53 4.54
N VAL A 65 -4.96 11.66 5.06
CA VAL A 65 -6.31 11.42 4.56
C VAL A 65 -7.30 12.05 5.54
N THR A 66 -8.03 13.05 5.06
CA THR A 66 -9.08 13.73 5.82
C THR A 66 -10.42 13.00 5.69
N PRO A 67 -11.27 12.99 6.73
CA PRO A 67 -12.65 12.53 6.60
C PRO A 67 -13.44 13.30 5.55
N ASP A 68 -14.45 12.67 4.97
CA ASP A 68 -15.31 13.30 3.95
C ASP A 68 -16.06 14.52 4.54
N ALA A 69 -16.41 14.47 5.84
CA ALA A 69 -17.11 15.54 6.54
C ALA A 69 -16.22 16.72 7.01
N ALA A 70 -14.91 16.70 6.75
CA ALA A 70 -13.94 17.70 7.26
C ALA A 70 -14.21 19.16 6.84
N GLY A 71 -15.12 19.39 5.89
CA GLY A 71 -15.53 20.73 5.42
C GLY A 71 -16.81 21.29 6.06
N GLU A 72 -17.56 20.51 6.84
CA GLU A 72 -18.91 20.90 7.30
C GLU A 72 -18.94 21.62 8.66
N GLY A 73 -17.78 21.82 9.30
CA GLY A 73 -17.64 22.59 10.54
C GLY A 73 -16.28 22.40 11.21
N ARG A 74 -16.00 23.19 12.26
CA ARG A 74 -14.83 23.04 13.15
C ARG A 74 -14.98 21.82 14.08
N ALA A 75 -15.19 20.63 13.52
CA ALA A 75 -15.11 19.41 14.30
C ALA A 75 -13.64 19.01 14.44
N THR A 76 -13.20 18.74 15.67
CA THR A 76 -11.89 18.12 15.90
C THR A 76 -12.00 16.63 15.71
N TYR A 77 -11.13 16.07 14.88
CA TYR A 77 -11.14 14.65 14.56
C TYR A 77 -10.10 13.89 15.38
N PRO A 78 -10.41 12.69 15.90
CA PRO A 78 -9.37 11.80 16.36
C PRO A 78 -8.38 11.50 15.23
N THR A 79 -7.09 11.46 15.55
CA THR A 79 -6.03 11.24 14.57
C THR A 79 -5.38 9.86 14.77
N ILE A 80 -5.31 9.09 13.68
CA ILE A 80 -4.65 7.80 13.61
C ILE A 80 -3.31 7.99 12.91
N TYR A 81 -2.21 7.82 13.65
CA TYR A 81 -0.87 7.82 13.09
C TYR A 81 -0.48 6.41 12.64
N VAL A 82 -0.14 6.26 11.37
CA VAL A 82 0.20 4.99 10.72
C VAL A 82 1.70 4.95 10.44
N LEU A 83 2.39 4.00 11.08
CA LEU A 83 3.78 3.68 10.79
C LEU A 83 3.85 2.71 9.60
N ASP A 84 5.00 2.67 8.92
CA ASP A 84 5.14 2.01 7.62
C ASP A 84 4.07 2.53 6.63
N GLY A 85 3.91 3.86 6.61
CA GLY A 85 2.79 4.54 5.96
C GLY A 85 2.71 4.27 4.46
N GLU A 86 3.86 4.07 3.81
CA GLU A 86 3.96 3.72 2.40
C GLU A 86 3.17 2.45 2.02
N ALA A 87 3.08 1.47 2.92
CA ALA A 87 2.42 0.19 2.66
C ALA A 87 1.04 0.10 3.34
N ASN A 88 0.83 0.84 4.44
CA ASN A 88 -0.33 0.64 5.31
C ASN A 88 -1.41 1.70 5.18
N LEU A 89 -1.14 2.86 4.57
CA LEU A 89 -2.09 3.97 4.50
C LEU A 89 -3.43 3.54 3.90
N GLY A 90 -3.40 2.88 2.74
CA GLY A 90 -4.62 2.49 2.02
C GLY A 90 -5.52 1.58 2.85
N ALA A 91 -4.94 0.55 3.45
CA ALA A 91 -5.67 -0.42 4.27
C ALA A 91 -6.29 0.24 5.51
N VAL A 92 -5.51 1.06 6.24
CA VAL A 92 -5.99 1.72 7.46
C VAL A 92 -7.08 2.76 7.14
N ALA A 93 -6.89 3.57 6.09
CA ALA A 93 -7.86 4.58 5.69
C ALA A 93 -9.20 3.95 5.28
N VAL A 94 -9.17 2.87 4.49
CA VAL A 94 -10.38 2.15 4.09
C VAL A 94 -11.09 1.52 5.30
N ALA A 95 -10.33 0.90 6.21
CA ALA A 95 -10.90 0.33 7.43
C ALA A 95 -11.54 1.40 8.33
N ALA A 96 -10.86 2.53 8.54
CA ALA A 96 -11.37 3.65 9.33
C ALA A 96 -12.68 4.20 8.74
N ARG A 97 -12.72 4.45 7.43
CA ARG A 97 -13.93 4.91 6.71
C ARG A 97 -15.07 3.90 6.79
N HIS A 98 -14.76 2.62 6.62
CA HIS A 98 -15.78 1.57 6.72
C HIS A 98 -16.40 1.54 8.12
N LEU A 99 -15.58 1.55 9.17
CA LEU A 99 -16.05 1.51 10.54
C LEU A 99 -16.80 2.79 10.95
N SER A 100 -16.40 3.96 10.44
CA SER A 100 -17.10 5.22 10.72
C SER A 100 -18.48 5.28 10.04
N ALA A 101 -18.62 4.74 8.83
CA ALA A 101 -19.90 4.64 8.14
C ALA A 101 -20.95 3.83 8.94
N TYR A 102 -20.51 2.91 9.80
CA TYR A 102 -21.38 2.16 10.71
C TYR A 102 -21.35 2.67 12.16
N LEU A 103 -20.85 3.89 12.39
CA LEU A 103 -20.78 4.56 13.69
C LEU A 103 -20.06 3.71 14.76
N ARG A 104 -19.10 2.86 14.36
CA ARG A 104 -18.30 2.03 15.28
C ARG A 104 -17.06 2.75 15.80
N VAL A 105 -16.47 3.59 14.96
CA VAL A 105 -15.40 4.53 15.32
C VAL A 105 -15.82 5.91 14.82
N PRO A 106 -15.38 7.00 15.46
CA PRO A 106 -15.58 8.34 14.89
C PRO A 106 -14.84 8.46 13.55
N GLU A 107 -15.33 9.34 12.69
CA GLU A 107 -14.54 9.81 11.55
C GLU A 107 -13.18 10.33 12.04
N SER A 108 -12.10 9.90 11.40
CA SER A 108 -10.74 10.09 11.89
C SER A 108 -9.82 10.62 10.80
N LEU A 109 -8.91 11.52 11.17
CA LEU A 109 -7.78 11.88 10.33
C LEU A 109 -6.80 10.71 10.30
N VAL A 110 -6.34 10.27 9.13
CA VAL A 110 -5.33 9.22 9.01
C VAL A 110 -4.03 9.81 8.50
N VAL A 111 -2.99 9.78 9.33
CA VAL A 111 -1.68 10.36 9.05
C VAL A 111 -0.65 9.25 8.91
N ALA A 112 -0.18 9.01 7.70
CA ALA A 112 0.85 8.03 7.40
C ALA A 112 2.24 8.68 7.39
N VAL A 113 3.17 8.03 8.09
CA VAL A 113 4.58 8.42 8.13
C VAL A 113 5.38 7.44 7.28
N HIS A 114 6.04 7.95 6.24
CA HIS A 114 6.85 7.11 5.38
C HIS A 114 8.23 6.89 5.97
N ASN A 115 8.75 5.67 5.81
CA ASN A 115 10.11 5.38 6.23
C ASN A 115 11.15 5.92 5.24
N THR A 116 12.23 6.46 5.80
CA THR A 116 13.49 6.68 5.08
C THR A 116 14.48 5.55 5.41
N ALA A 117 14.54 5.12 6.67
CA ALA A 117 15.31 3.96 7.13
C ALA A 117 14.56 3.21 8.24
N ARG A 118 13.75 2.23 7.86
CA ARG A 118 12.77 1.56 8.75
C ARG A 118 13.40 0.92 9.98
N GLU A 119 14.42 0.10 9.81
CA GLU A 119 14.98 -0.70 10.91
C GLU A 119 15.61 0.19 11.99
N PRO A 120 16.49 1.16 11.67
CA PRO A 120 17.03 2.05 12.69
C PRO A 120 15.96 2.85 13.45
N ASP A 121 14.93 3.36 12.77
CA ASP A 121 13.93 4.24 13.38
C ASP A 121 12.88 3.50 14.21
N LEU A 122 12.58 2.26 13.87
CA LEU A 122 11.59 1.46 14.59
C LEU A 122 12.20 0.54 15.65
N ASN A 123 13.53 0.45 15.71
CA ASN A 123 14.23 -0.35 16.70
C ASN A 123 14.55 0.48 17.96
N PRO A 124 14.28 -0.06 19.17
CA PRO A 124 14.62 0.62 20.41
C PRO A 124 16.14 0.72 20.59
N PRO A 125 16.64 1.78 21.26
CA PRO A 125 18.05 1.90 21.56
C PRO A 125 18.54 0.71 22.38
N GLY A 126 19.74 0.22 22.08
CA GLY A 126 20.33 -0.96 22.74
C GLY A 126 19.86 -2.30 22.17
N LEU A 127 19.13 -2.32 21.05
CA LEU A 127 18.85 -3.55 20.32
C LEU A 127 20.16 -4.27 19.96
N THR A 128 20.18 -5.59 20.11
CA THR A 128 21.39 -6.38 19.84
C THR A 128 21.84 -6.22 18.39
N ARG A 129 23.14 -5.96 18.19
CA ARG A 129 23.81 -5.85 16.87
C ARG A 129 23.59 -7.06 15.94
N ALA A 130 23.30 -8.23 16.49
CA ALA A 130 22.99 -9.44 15.73
C ALA A 130 21.59 -9.39 15.05
N LEU A 131 20.73 -8.44 15.44
CA LEU A 131 19.42 -8.24 14.84
C LEU A 131 19.48 -7.16 13.76
N PRO A 132 18.63 -7.25 12.71
CA PRO A 132 18.56 -6.25 11.65
C PRO A 132 18.36 -4.84 12.22
N GLY A 133 19.25 -3.90 11.85
CA GLY A 133 19.21 -2.50 12.29
C GLY A 133 19.55 -2.28 13.77
N GLY A 134 20.13 -3.26 14.48
CA GLY A 134 20.54 -3.11 15.88
C GLY A 134 21.74 -2.16 16.08
N GLU A 135 22.60 -2.00 15.07
CA GLU A 135 23.80 -1.13 15.14
C GLU A 135 23.45 0.35 15.26
N ASP A 136 22.40 0.77 14.55
CA ASP A 136 22.00 2.18 14.42
C ASP A 136 20.62 2.44 15.04
N ALA A 137 20.15 1.55 15.92
CA ALA A 137 18.84 1.62 16.54
C ALA A 137 18.67 2.94 17.30
N ARG A 138 17.73 3.76 16.83
CA ARG A 138 17.51 5.15 17.26
C ARG A 138 16.02 5.45 17.44
N GLY A 139 15.23 4.46 17.84
CA GLY A 139 13.79 4.62 18.02
C GLY A 139 13.40 5.70 19.02
N ASP A 140 14.25 6.02 20.00
CA ASP A 140 14.05 7.18 20.88
C ASP A 140 14.08 8.51 20.11
N ARG A 141 14.94 8.64 19.10
CA ARG A 141 15.03 9.80 18.21
C ARG A 141 13.79 9.88 17.32
N PHE A 142 13.31 8.74 16.81
CA PHE A 142 12.07 8.69 16.04
C PHE A 142 10.83 9.06 16.89
N LEU A 143 10.72 8.57 18.12
CA LEU A 143 9.64 8.98 19.03
C LEU A 143 9.68 10.47 19.35
N ARG A 144 10.88 11.06 19.51
CA ARG A 144 11.05 12.51 19.67
C ARG A 144 10.60 13.29 18.44
N PHE A 145 10.86 12.78 17.23
CA PHE A 145 10.33 13.35 15.99
C PHE A 145 8.80 13.34 15.98
N LEU A 146 8.19 12.21 16.32
CA LEU A 146 6.73 12.09 16.36
C LEU A 146 6.12 13.12 17.33
N ALA A 147 6.62 13.15 18.57
CA ALA A 147 6.06 13.99 19.63
C ALA A 147 6.37 15.48 19.47
N GLY A 148 7.59 15.81 19.02
CA GLY A 148 8.08 17.19 18.98
C GLY A 148 7.87 17.91 17.66
N GLU A 149 7.67 17.18 16.56
CA GLU A 149 7.61 17.77 15.22
C GLU A 149 6.36 17.35 14.46
N LEU A 150 6.11 16.05 14.30
CA LEU A 150 5.00 15.57 13.47
C LEU A 150 3.63 15.86 14.09
N ILE A 151 3.41 15.50 15.36
CA ILE A 151 2.12 15.72 16.02
C ILE A 151 1.78 17.23 16.02
N PRO A 152 2.69 18.14 16.43
CA PRO A 152 2.44 19.58 16.34
C PRO A 152 2.19 20.09 14.92
N PHE A 153 2.88 19.55 13.91
CA PHE A 153 2.62 19.90 12.51
C PHE A 153 1.18 19.56 12.09
N VAL A 154 0.71 18.36 12.45
CA VAL A 154 -0.66 17.92 12.12
C VAL A 154 -1.69 18.74 12.88
N GLU A 155 -1.54 18.93 14.20
CA GLU A 155 -2.47 19.70 15.03
C GLU A 155 -2.54 21.19 14.62
N GLY A 156 -1.46 21.74 14.05
CA GLY A 156 -1.45 23.11 13.53
C GLY A 156 -2.07 23.25 12.13
N ALA A 157 -2.08 22.19 11.32
CA ALA A 157 -2.52 22.22 9.94
C ALA A 157 -3.94 21.66 9.72
N TYR A 158 -4.42 20.81 10.64
CA TYR A 158 -5.69 20.10 10.54
C TYR A 158 -6.58 20.34 11.77
N PRO A 159 -7.91 20.40 11.60
CA PRO A 159 -8.86 20.73 12.68
C PRO A 159 -9.09 19.63 13.73
#